data_AF-A0A7J6VCT4-F1
#
_entry.id   AF-A0A7J6VCT4-F1
#
_cell.length_a   1.000
_cell.length_b   1.000
_cell.length_c   1.000
_cell.angle_alpha   90.00
_cell.angle_beta   90.00
_cell.angle_gamma   90.00
#
_symmetry.space_group_name_H-M   'P 1'
#
loop_
_entity.id
_entity.type
_entity.pdbx_description
1 polymer ?
#
loop_
_entity_poly.entity_id
_entity_poly.type
_entity_poly.pdbx_seq_one_letter_code
_entity_poly.pdbx_strand_id
1 'polypeptide(L)'
;IWSNGKFKSIEHRAITNTEKARTSFASFITPNTEIEIGPLDQMIDLVIPVTLYKKMKYGDFVRGSFKEKYEGKGHTKTEKFEV
;
A
#
# COMPACT_ATOMS: atom_id res chain seq x y z
N ILE A 1 2.10 4.79 -1.77
CA ILE A 1 2.85 4.88 -3.04
C ILE A 1 2.57 6.22 -3.72
N TRP A 2 1.37 6.47 -4.28
CA TRP A 2 1.03 7.73 -4.98
C TRP A 2 1.34 9.02 -4.21
N SER A 3 1.06 9.07 -2.92
CA SER A 3 1.34 10.25 -2.08
C SER A 3 2.82 10.44 -1.74
N ASN A 4 3.73 9.63 -2.30
CA ASN A 4 5.14 9.57 -1.93
C ASN A 4 5.37 9.53 -0.40
N GLY A 5 4.54 8.77 0.34
CA GLY A 5 4.64 8.66 1.81
C GLY A 5 3.99 9.78 2.62
N LYS A 6 3.48 10.87 2.00
CA LYS A 6 2.76 11.94 2.70
C LYS A 6 1.51 11.44 3.44
N PHE A 7 0.74 10.54 2.82
CA PHE A 7 -0.37 9.85 3.47
C PHE A 7 0.04 8.47 3.96
N LYS A 8 -0.32 8.17 5.22
CA LYS A 8 -0.03 6.90 5.87
C LYS A 8 -1.19 5.94 5.64
N SER A 9 -0.90 4.79 5.01
CA SER A 9 -1.78 3.63 5.15
C SER A 9 -1.75 3.17 6.61
N ILE A 10 -2.89 2.89 7.24
CA ILE A 10 -2.98 2.55 8.67
C ILE A 10 -3.31 1.08 8.84
N GLU A 11 -2.56 0.40 9.71
CA GLU A 11 -2.84 -0.99 10.07
C GLU A 11 -4.06 -1.03 10.98
N HIS A 12 -4.98 -1.94 10.66
CA HIS A 12 -6.23 -2.11 11.40
C HIS A 12 -6.45 -3.61 11.62
N ARG A 13 -7.13 -3.95 12.72
CA ARG A 13 -7.48 -5.33 13.07
C ARG A 13 -8.93 -5.41 13.58
N ALA A 14 -9.59 -6.52 13.31
CA ALA A 14 -10.84 -6.89 13.96
C ALA A 14 -10.54 -7.81 15.15
N ILE A 15 -11.21 -7.59 16.27
CA ILE A 15 -11.06 -8.39 17.48
C ILE A 15 -12.33 -9.22 17.67
N THR A 16 -12.18 -10.49 18.02
CA THR A 16 -13.28 -11.41 18.31
C THR A 16 -13.77 -11.24 19.75
N ASN A 17 -15.01 -11.63 20.03
CA ASN A 17 -15.55 -11.74 21.38
C ASN A 17 -16.39 -13.02 21.52
N THR A 18 -16.71 -13.40 22.76
CA THR A 18 -17.49 -14.61 23.07
C THR A 18 -19.00 -14.36 23.18
N GLU A 19 -19.43 -13.09 23.24
CA GLU A 19 -20.81 -12.72 23.57
C GLU A 19 -21.72 -12.64 22.34
N LYS A 20 -21.22 -12.12 21.22
CA LYS A 20 -22.05 -11.82 20.06
C LYS A 20 -21.27 -11.88 18.75
N ALA A 21 -21.87 -12.56 17.77
CA ALA A 21 -21.40 -12.55 16.39
C ALA A 21 -21.43 -11.13 15.79
N ARG A 22 -20.36 -10.73 15.11
CA ARG A 22 -20.24 -9.46 14.38
C ARG A 22 -20.09 -9.72 12.88
N THR A 23 -20.99 -9.15 12.10
CA THR A 23 -20.92 -9.16 10.63
C THR A 23 -20.56 -7.75 10.13
N SER A 24 -19.64 -7.66 9.16
CA SER A 24 -19.31 -6.41 8.49
C SER A 24 -19.05 -6.65 7.01
N PHE A 25 -19.34 -5.65 6.18
CA PHE A 25 -19.07 -5.65 4.75
C PHE A 25 -17.96 -4.64 4.43
N ALA A 26 -16.94 -5.06 3.70
CA ALA A 26 -15.85 -4.21 3.24
C ALA A 26 -15.83 -4.18 1.71
N SER A 27 -15.73 -2.98 1.14
CA SER A 27 -15.55 -2.75 -0.30
C SER A 27 -14.26 -1.98 -0.52
N PHE A 28 -13.53 -2.32 -1.58
CA PHE A 28 -12.23 -1.75 -1.91
C PHE A 28 -12.31 -1.08 -3.28
N ILE A 29 -11.83 0.17 -3.35
CA ILE A 29 -11.62 0.87 -4.62
C ILE A 29 -10.14 0.75 -4.95
N THR A 30 -9.83 0.09 -6.06
CA THR A 30 -8.47 -0.22 -6.47
C THR A 30 -8.23 0.15 -7.93
N PRO A 31 -6.97 0.41 -8.34
CA PRO A 31 -6.62 0.53 -9.76
C PRO A 31 -6.92 -0.75 -10.54
N ASN A 32 -6.99 -0.64 -11.87
CA ASN A 32 -6.90 -1.80 -12.76
C ASN A 32 -5.49 -2.42 -12.67
N THR A 33 -5.37 -3.74 -12.82
CA THR A 33 -4.11 -4.49 -12.66
C THR A 33 -3.00 -4.07 -13.61
N GLU A 34 -3.35 -3.58 -14.80
CA GLU A 34 -2.38 -3.14 -15.81
C GLU A 34 -1.90 -1.70 -15.62
N ILE A 35 -2.50 -0.96 -14.67
CA ILE A 35 -2.12 0.43 -14.40
C ILE A 35 -0.79 0.47 -13.67
N GLU A 36 0.12 1.30 -14.19
CA GLU A 36 1.35 1.67 -13.50
C GLU A 36 1.03 2.57 -12.30
N ILE A 37 1.56 2.20 -11.14
CA ILE A 37 1.50 2.97 -9.90
C ILE A 37 2.91 3.40 -9.48
N GLY A 38 3.02 4.59 -8.89
CA GLY A 38 4.28 5.19 -8.43
C GLY A 38 3.98 6.53 -7.74
N PRO A 39 4.96 7.26 -7.20
CA PRO A 39 4.74 8.62 -6.70
C PRO A 39 4.12 9.53 -7.80
N LEU A 40 3.09 10.31 -7.46
CA LEU A 40 2.58 11.34 -8.35
C LEU A 40 3.54 12.53 -8.34
N ASP A 41 3.77 13.17 -9.49
CA ASP A 41 4.74 14.28 -9.60
C ASP A 41 4.44 15.41 -8.62
N GLN A 42 3.16 15.78 -8.49
CA GLN A 42 2.65 16.78 -7.52
C GLN A 42 2.82 16.38 -6.05
N MET A 43 3.16 15.12 -5.76
CA MET A 43 3.39 14.60 -4.42
C MET A 43 4.87 14.49 -4.07
N ILE A 44 5.78 14.73 -5.01
CA ILE A 44 7.22 14.83 -4.78
C ILE A 44 7.53 16.23 -4.19
N ASP A 45 8.48 16.30 -3.27
CA ASP A 45 8.90 17.58 -2.68
C ASP A 45 9.74 18.37 -3.69
N LEU A 46 9.46 19.68 -3.83
CA LEU A 46 10.14 20.55 -4.80
C LEU A 46 11.52 21.00 -4.31
N VAL A 47 11.74 21.04 -3.00
CA VAL A 47 13.01 21.47 -2.38
C VAL A 47 14.00 20.31 -2.37
N ILE A 48 13.51 19.09 -2.06
CA ILE A 48 14.33 17.87 -2.04
C ILE A 48 13.57 16.76 -2.78
N PRO A 49 13.77 16.60 -4.11
CA PRO A 49 12.99 15.67 -4.93
C PRO A 49 13.45 14.22 -4.72
N VAL A 50 13.05 13.63 -3.59
CA VAL A 50 13.30 12.23 -3.27
C VAL A 50 12.05 11.41 -3.58
N THR A 51 12.18 10.48 -4.52
CA THR A 51 11.17 9.45 -4.78
C THR A 51 11.39 8.29 -3.81
N LEU A 52 10.40 8.00 -2.97
CA LEU A 52 10.51 6.91 -1.99
C LEU A 52 10.12 5.54 -2.56
N TYR A 53 9.38 5.51 -3.67
CA TYR A 53 8.81 4.30 -4.23
C TYR A 53 9.09 4.18 -5.73
N LYS A 54 9.37 2.96 -6.18
CA LYS A 54 9.55 2.63 -7.61
C LYS A 54 8.19 2.62 -8.33
N LYS A 55 8.23 2.76 -9.65
CA LYS A 55 7.07 2.55 -10.52
C LYS A 55 6.91 1.06 -10.82
N MET A 56 5.68 0.57 -10.81
CA MET A 56 5.35 -0.83 -11.12
C MET A 56 3.89 -0.99 -11.53
N LYS A 57 3.51 -2.12 -12.13
CA LYS A 57 2.09 -2.45 -12.35
C LYS A 57 1.38 -2.77 -11.03
N TYR A 58 0.14 -2.31 -10.88
CA TYR A 58 -0.67 -2.61 -9.70
C TYR A 58 -0.89 -4.12 -9.50
N GLY A 59 -1.07 -4.87 -10.58
CA GLY A 59 -1.21 -6.33 -10.51
C GLY A 59 0.00 -7.04 -9.92
N ASP A 60 1.21 -6.55 -10.23
CA ASP A 60 2.45 -7.11 -9.69
C ASP A 60 2.64 -6.73 -8.22
N PHE A 61 2.29 -5.50 -7.83
CA PHE A 61 2.26 -5.07 -6.43
C PHE A 61 1.37 -5.99 -5.58
N VAL A 62 0.15 -6.25 -6.05
CA VAL A 62 -0.82 -7.10 -5.35
C VAL A 62 -0.29 -8.53 -5.24
N ARG A 63 0.23 -9.09 -6.33
CA ARG A 63 0.80 -10.44 -6.34
C ARG A 63 2.01 -10.57 -5.41
N GLY A 64 2.89 -9.58 -5.38
CA GLY A 64 4.02 -9.54 -4.44
C GLY A 64 3.55 -9.48 -3.00
N SER A 65 2.57 -8.62 -2.71
CA SER A 65 2.02 -8.44 -1.37
C SER A 65 1.38 -9.71 -0.78
N PHE A 66 0.78 -10.56 -1.62
CA PHE A 66 0.21 -11.85 -1.20
C PHE A 66 1.24 -12.98 -1.04
N LYS A 67 2.45 -12.83 -1.59
CA LYS A 67 3.54 -13.83 -1.46
C LYS A 67 4.36 -13.66 -0.19
N GLU A 68 4.48 -12.43 0.29
CA GLU A 68 5.25 -12.14 1.49
C GLU A 68 4.52 -12.57 2.76
N LYS A 69 5.27 -12.93 3.80
CA LYS A 69 4.71 -13.22 5.12
C LYS A 69 4.04 -11.94 5.64
N TYR A 70 2.84 -12.07 6.20
CA TYR A 70 2.08 -10.95 6.75
C TYR A 70 2.71 -10.41 8.04
N GLU A 71 3.77 -9.60 7.89
CA GLU A 71 4.40 -8.83 8.96
C GLU A 71 4.12 -7.33 8.73
N GLY A 72 2.91 -6.91 9.10
CA GLY A 72 2.44 -5.53 8.92
C GLY A 72 2.55 -5.08 7.46
N LYS A 73 3.19 -3.93 7.23
CA LYS A 73 3.47 -3.39 5.88
C LYS A 73 4.76 -3.88 5.23
N GLY A 74 5.19 -5.12 5.53
CA GLY A 74 6.39 -5.75 4.93
C GLY A 74 6.47 -5.60 3.41
N HIS A 75 5.37 -5.86 2.70
CA HIS A 75 5.23 -5.77 1.24
C HIS A 75 5.56 -4.40 0.64
N THR A 76 5.54 -3.33 1.43
CA THR A 76 5.92 -2.00 0.93
C THR A 76 7.43 -1.77 0.90
N LYS A 77 8.23 -2.67 1.49
CA LYS A 77 9.70 -2.55 1.54
C LYS A 77 10.33 -2.85 0.20
N THR A 78 9.87 -3.89 -0.49
CA THR A 78 10.32 -4.31 -1.83
C THR A 78 10.12 -3.20 -2.87
N GLU A 79 9.12 -2.35 -2.64
CA GLU A 79 8.75 -1.23 -3.53
C GLU A 79 9.43 0.09 -3.21
N LYS A 80 10.12 0.19 -2.08
CA LYS A 80 10.90 1.37 -1.74
C LYS A 80 12.25 1.34 -2.44
N PHE A 81 12.81 2.50 -2.74
CA PHE A 81 14.23 2.57 -3.06
C PHE A 81 15.03 2.16 -1.81
N GLU A 82 16.06 1.34 -1.99
CA GLU A 82 17.11 1.23 -0.98
C GLU A 82 17.82 2.59 -0.94
N VAL A 83 17.82 3.23 0.23
CA VAL A 83 18.65 4.40 0.54
C VAL A 83 19.72 3.93 1.51
#